data_AF-A0A842L7U3-F1
#
_entry.id   AF-A0A842L7U3-F1
#
_cell.length_a   1.000
_cell.length_b   1.000
_cell.length_c   1.000
_cell.angle_alpha   90.00
_cell.angle_beta   90.00
_cell.angle_gamma   90.00
#
_symmetry.space_group_name_H-M   'P 1'
#
loop_
_entity.id
_entity.type
_entity.pdbx_description
1 polymer ?
#
loop_
_entity_poly.entity_id
_entity_poly.type
_entity_poly.pdbx_seq_one_letter_code
_entity_poly.pdbx_strand_id
1 'polypeptide(L)'
;KKIMKGKTSKDKIIKKAKEEIISIIEEIEKNKEEIGKHLYKAYQKGRIIGECPECKGNLLLKYSDKTKSSFVGCSRFPECKIVYPLPKGARILKSKCEKCGLPLISYGKPRQRACLDPNCGKEKKDKIEVVGKCPRCGNDLVKRSGRYGEFIGCKGFPKCRFTASVEEVKEKG
;
A
#
# COMPACT_ATOMS: atom_id res chain seq x y z
N LYS A 1 26.46 56.32 -29.86
CA LYS A 1 24.97 56.44 -29.94
C LYS A 1 24.45 55.87 -31.27
N LYS A 2 24.07 54.59 -31.37
CA LYS A 2 23.26 54.05 -32.49
C LYS A 2 22.40 52.87 -32.01
N ILE A 3 21.41 53.15 -31.15
CA ILE A 3 20.31 52.24 -30.82
C ILE A 3 19.07 52.78 -31.56
N MET A 4 18.97 52.55 -32.87
CA MET A 4 17.80 52.98 -33.67
C MET A 4 17.50 52.02 -34.84
N LYS A 5 17.50 50.70 -34.59
CA LYS A 5 16.91 49.66 -35.47
C LYS A 5 16.26 48.50 -34.66
N GLY A 6 15.58 48.83 -33.55
CA GLY A 6 15.34 47.88 -32.44
C GLY A 6 13.98 47.15 -32.35
N LYS A 7 13.01 47.38 -33.26
CA LYS A 7 11.69 46.69 -33.19
C LYS A 7 11.63 45.45 -34.08
N THR A 8 12.05 45.58 -35.35
CA THR A 8 11.94 44.52 -36.35
C THR A 8 12.82 43.29 -36.07
N SER A 9 13.94 43.45 -35.36
CA SER A 9 14.79 42.31 -34.95
C SER A 9 14.19 41.55 -33.77
N LYS A 10 13.59 42.25 -32.81
CA LYS A 10 13.03 41.65 -31.59
C LYS A 10 11.80 40.80 -31.91
N ASP A 11 10.91 41.32 -32.76
CA ASP A 11 9.73 40.56 -33.22
C ASP A 11 10.12 39.33 -34.05
N LYS A 12 11.14 39.45 -34.90
CA LYS A 12 11.69 38.30 -35.65
C LYS A 12 12.32 37.25 -34.73
N ILE A 13 13.06 37.68 -33.70
CA ILE A 13 13.68 36.77 -32.72
C ILE A 13 12.59 36.05 -31.92
N ILE A 14 11.57 36.76 -31.46
CA ILE A 14 10.44 36.16 -30.71
C ILE A 14 9.68 35.17 -31.60
N LYS A 15 9.46 35.51 -32.88
CA LYS A 15 8.78 34.63 -33.82
C LYS A 15 9.56 33.34 -34.05
N LYS A 16 10.86 33.44 -34.30
CA LYS A 16 11.75 32.28 -34.48
C LYS A 16 11.80 31.39 -33.24
N ALA A 17 11.91 32.00 -32.05
CA ALA A 17 11.89 31.25 -30.78
C ALA A 17 10.55 30.52 -30.56
N LYS A 18 9.42 31.13 -30.95
CA LYS A 18 8.11 30.46 -30.89
C LYS A 18 8.05 29.26 -31.81
N GLU A 19 8.54 29.39 -33.04
CA GLU A 19 8.57 28.30 -34.03
C GLU A 19 9.41 27.11 -33.52
N GLU A 20 10.59 27.37 -32.93
CA GLU A 20 11.44 26.33 -32.33
C GLU A 20 10.80 25.66 -31.09
N ILE A 21 10.14 26.43 -30.23
CA ILE A 21 9.46 25.87 -29.05
C ILE A 21 8.29 24.98 -29.48
N ILE A 22 7.53 25.38 -30.50
CA ILE A 22 6.40 24.60 -31.01
C ILE A 22 6.91 23.26 -31.56
N SER A 23 7.99 23.25 -32.34
CA SER A 23 8.53 22.00 -32.88
C SER A 23 8.99 21.04 -31.77
N ILE A 24 9.60 21.57 -30.71
CA ILE A 24 10.01 20.77 -29.55
C ILE A 24 8.78 20.20 -28.82
N ILE A 25 7.72 20.99 -28.64
CA ILE A 25 6.50 20.53 -27.99
C ILE A 25 5.83 19.42 -28.82
N GLU A 26 5.75 19.59 -30.14
CA GLU A 26 5.20 18.58 -31.05
C GLU A 26 5.98 17.26 -30.99
N GLU A 27 7.30 17.31 -30.90
CA GLU A 27 8.14 16.12 -30.70
C GLU A 27 7.90 15.45 -29.34
N ILE A 28 7.73 16.23 -28.27
CA ILE A 28 7.41 15.69 -26.94
C ILE A 28 6.02 15.05 -26.95
N GLU A 29 5.04 15.67 -27.60
CA GLU A 29 3.68 15.12 -27.71
C GLU A 29 3.65 13.81 -28.49
N LYS A 30 4.37 13.73 -29.63
CA LYS A 30 4.52 12.51 -30.42
C LYS A 30 5.11 11.36 -29.60
N ASN A 31 6.05 11.65 -28.71
CA ASN A 31 6.77 10.66 -27.91
C ASN A 31 6.24 10.51 -26.48
N LYS A 32 5.12 11.15 -26.14
CA LYS A 32 4.60 11.29 -24.77
C LYS A 32 4.41 9.96 -24.06
N GLU A 33 3.88 8.94 -24.74
CA GLU A 33 3.66 7.63 -24.13
C GLU A 33 4.97 6.92 -23.80
N GLU A 34 5.95 6.97 -24.69
CA GLU A 34 7.23 6.30 -24.52
C GLU A 34 8.06 6.98 -23.42
N ILE A 35 8.13 8.31 -23.44
CA ILE A 35 8.72 9.12 -22.38
C ILE A 35 8.03 8.80 -21.04
N GLY A 36 6.70 8.74 -21.03
CA GLY A 36 5.92 8.37 -19.86
C GLY A 36 6.28 6.97 -19.32
N LYS A 37 6.38 5.96 -20.19
CA LYS A 37 6.78 4.59 -19.82
C LYS A 37 8.20 4.57 -19.22
N HIS A 38 9.14 5.30 -19.80
CA HIS A 38 10.52 5.37 -19.31
C HIS A 38 10.62 6.08 -17.95
N LEU A 39 9.97 7.24 -17.81
CA LEU A 39 9.91 7.98 -16.55
C LEU A 39 9.23 7.17 -15.45
N TYR A 40 8.12 6.50 -15.77
CA TYR A 40 7.41 5.66 -14.81
C TYR A 40 8.25 4.46 -14.36
N LYS A 41 8.96 3.78 -15.28
CA LYS A 41 9.90 2.70 -14.93
C LYS A 41 11.05 3.20 -14.05
N ALA A 42 11.66 4.35 -14.37
CA ALA A 42 12.73 4.94 -13.56
C ALA A 42 12.23 5.34 -12.15
N TYR A 43 11.06 5.96 -12.09
CA TYR A 43 10.37 6.31 -10.85
C TYR A 43 10.05 5.08 -9.99
N GLN A 44 9.59 3.99 -10.60
CA GLN A 44 9.33 2.73 -9.90
C GLN A 44 10.61 2.10 -9.35
N LYS A 45 11.70 2.05 -10.14
CA LYS A 45 12.99 1.50 -9.71
C LYS A 45 13.54 2.21 -8.46
N GLY A 46 13.36 3.52 -8.34
CA GLY A 46 13.75 4.29 -7.15
C GLY A 46 12.90 4.03 -5.90
N ARG A 47 11.77 3.32 -6.02
CA ARG A 47 10.80 3.05 -4.94
C ARG A 47 10.70 1.57 -4.57
N ILE A 48 11.50 0.70 -5.18
CA ILE A 48 11.56 -0.72 -4.81
C ILE A 48 12.28 -0.82 -3.47
N ILE A 49 11.58 -1.36 -2.48
CA ILE A 49 12.12 -1.49 -1.12
C ILE A 49 12.54 -2.93 -0.81
N GLY A 50 12.16 -3.90 -1.66
CA GLY A 50 12.41 -5.32 -1.47
C GLY A 50 11.53 -6.18 -2.37
N GLU A 51 11.60 -7.48 -2.15
CA GLU A 51 10.84 -8.48 -2.91
C GLU A 51 9.62 -8.95 -2.11
N CYS A 52 8.53 -9.22 -2.82
CA CYS A 52 7.28 -9.71 -2.27
C CYS A 52 7.43 -11.20 -1.94
N PRO A 53 7.13 -11.64 -0.70
CA PRO A 53 7.31 -13.03 -0.31
C PRO A 53 6.34 -14.00 -0.99
N GLU A 54 5.17 -13.54 -1.44
CA GLU A 54 4.19 -14.42 -2.08
C GLU A 54 4.44 -14.63 -3.58
N CYS A 55 4.78 -13.57 -4.33
CA CYS A 55 4.87 -13.65 -5.78
C CYS A 55 6.25 -13.33 -6.36
N LYS A 56 7.25 -13.04 -5.50
CA LYS A 56 8.59 -12.56 -5.87
C LYS A 56 8.61 -11.28 -6.72
N GLY A 57 7.49 -10.56 -6.78
CA GLY A 57 7.39 -9.25 -7.42
C GLY A 57 8.03 -8.14 -6.57
N ASN A 58 8.02 -6.91 -7.07
CA ASN A 58 8.60 -5.78 -6.34
C ASN A 58 7.64 -5.26 -5.27
N LEU A 59 8.16 -4.96 -4.08
CA LEU A 59 7.46 -4.20 -3.05
C LEU A 59 7.74 -2.71 -3.23
N LEU A 60 6.68 -1.91 -3.29
CA LEU A 60 6.73 -0.47 -3.55
C LEU A 60 6.15 0.33 -2.39
N LEU A 61 6.81 1.43 -2.03
CA LEU A 61 6.25 2.43 -1.12
C LEU A 61 5.18 3.27 -1.83
N LYS A 62 3.93 3.12 -1.39
CA LYS A 62 2.75 3.81 -1.89
C LYS A 62 2.19 4.76 -0.84
N TYR A 63 1.44 5.77 -1.28
CA TYR A 63 0.69 6.69 -0.44
C TYR A 63 -0.80 6.57 -0.77
N SER A 64 -1.65 6.55 0.23
CA SER A 64 -3.10 6.55 0.09
C SER A 64 -3.66 7.91 0.48
N ASP A 65 -4.22 8.63 -0.48
CA ASP A 65 -4.88 9.92 -0.23
C ASP A 65 -6.15 9.77 0.62
N LYS A 66 -6.85 8.63 0.50
CA LYS A 66 -8.08 8.35 1.24
C LYS A 66 -7.84 8.21 2.75
N THR A 67 -6.77 7.50 3.11
CA THR A 67 -6.41 7.25 4.52
C THR A 67 -5.31 8.18 5.03
N LYS A 68 -4.81 9.08 4.16
CA LYS A 68 -3.68 9.99 4.40
C LYS A 68 -2.49 9.27 5.04
N SER A 69 -2.16 8.08 4.53
CA SER A 69 -1.12 7.22 5.09
C SER A 69 -0.30 6.53 3.99
N SER A 70 0.97 6.31 4.29
CA SER A 70 1.84 5.49 3.45
C SER A 70 1.66 4.00 3.77
N PHE A 71 1.96 3.15 2.80
CA PHE A 71 1.98 1.70 2.95
C PHE A 71 2.92 1.08 1.93
N VAL A 72 3.30 -0.17 2.14
CA VAL A 72 4.04 -0.95 1.15
C VAL A 72 3.06 -1.90 0.47
N GLY A 73 3.04 -1.92 -0.86
CA GLY A 73 2.23 -2.85 -1.62
C GLY A 73 3.01 -3.55 -2.73
N CYS A 74 2.54 -4.72 -3.15
CA CYS A 74 3.09 -5.39 -4.32
C CYS A 74 2.89 -4.55 -5.60
N SER A 75 3.85 -4.65 -6.52
CA SER A 75 3.78 -4.04 -7.85
C SER A 75 2.79 -4.76 -8.78
N ARG A 76 2.50 -6.05 -8.52
CA ARG A 76 1.55 -6.87 -9.28
C ARG A 76 0.13 -6.81 -8.70
N PHE A 77 -0.31 -5.64 -8.24
CA PHE A 77 -1.71 -5.49 -7.87
C PHE A 77 -2.52 -5.25 -9.15
N PRO A 78 -3.69 -5.90 -9.35
CA PRO A 78 -4.53 -6.62 -8.39
C PRO A 78 -4.25 -8.13 -8.21
N GLU A 79 -3.33 -8.71 -8.98
CA GLU A 79 -3.04 -10.15 -9.01
C GLU A 79 -2.43 -10.65 -7.69
N CYS A 80 -1.62 -9.81 -7.04
CA CYS A 80 -1.04 -10.01 -5.72
C CYS A 80 -1.46 -8.85 -4.81
N LYS A 81 -2.22 -9.19 -3.76
CA LYS A 81 -2.84 -8.23 -2.84
C LYS A 81 -2.05 -8.04 -1.53
N ILE A 82 -0.79 -8.47 -1.51
CA ILE A 82 0.10 -8.19 -0.38
C ILE A 82 0.24 -6.69 -0.15
N VAL A 83 -0.11 -6.29 1.07
CA VAL A 83 -0.02 -4.91 1.57
C VAL A 83 0.47 -4.95 3.01
N TYR A 84 1.49 -4.16 3.31
CA TYR A 84 1.99 -3.91 4.66
C TYR A 84 1.69 -2.46 5.05
N PRO A 85 0.90 -2.21 6.11
CA PRO A 85 0.62 -0.86 6.56
C PRO A 85 1.89 -0.22 7.14
N LEU A 86 2.07 1.09 6.94
CA LEU A 86 3.16 1.83 7.57
C LEU A 86 2.62 2.82 8.61
N PRO A 87 3.19 2.85 9.83
CA PRO A 87 2.92 3.89 10.80
C PRO A 87 3.28 5.29 10.26
N LYS A 88 2.59 6.34 10.74
CA LYS A 88 2.91 7.72 10.37
C LYS A 88 4.35 8.06 10.74
N GLY A 89 5.09 8.64 9.80
CA GLY A 89 6.49 8.99 9.97
C GLY A 89 7.46 7.80 10.00
N ALA A 90 7.01 6.59 9.65
CA ALA A 90 7.88 5.44 9.51
C ALA A 90 8.87 5.62 8.34
N ARG A 91 10.10 5.15 8.51
CA ARG A 91 11.14 5.10 7.47
C ARG A 91 11.57 3.65 7.27
N ILE A 92 11.72 3.24 6.01
CA ILE A 92 12.19 1.90 5.67
C ILE A 92 13.72 1.89 5.75
N LEU A 93 14.26 0.89 6.44
CA LEU A 93 15.68 0.67 6.63
C LEU A 93 16.22 -0.29 5.57
N LYS A 94 17.53 -0.19 5.29
CA LYS A 94 18.23 -1.13 4.39
C LYS A 94 18.43 -2.51 5.03
N SER A 95 18.44 -2.57 6.37
CA SER A 95 18.55 -3.82 7.09
C SER A 95 17.28 -4.67 6.90
N LYS A 96 17.47 -5.98 6.75
CA LYS A 96 16.40 -6.95 6.58
C LYS A 96 16.10 -7.64 7.91
N CYS A 97 14.88 -8.11 8.06
CA CYS A 97 14.44 -8.95 9.15
C CYS A 97 15.05 -10.34 8.97
N GLU A 98 15.72 -10.84 10.00
CA GLU A 98 16.36 -12.16 9.99
C GLU A 98 15.34 -13.31 9.86
N LYS A 99 14.10 -13.10 10.31
CA LYS A 99 13.06 -14.14 10.31
C LYS A 99 12.38 -14.33 8.95
N CYS A 100 12.15 -13.25 8.21
CA CYS A 100 11.33 -13.29 6.98
C CYS A 100 11.97 -12.61 5.77
N GLY A 101 13.14 -11.98 5.92
CA GLY A 101 13.85 -11.30 4.83
C GLY A 101 13.27 -9.95 4.40
N LEU A 102 12.09 -9.55 4.90
CA LEU A 102 11.50 -8.23 4.63
C LEU A 102 12.34 -7.11 5.27
N PRO A 103 12.34 -5.89 4.71
CA PRO A 103 13.07 -4.77 5.30
C PRO A 103 12.52 -4.40 6.69
N LEU A 104 13.40 -3.89 7.56
CA LEU A 104 13.00 -3.30 8.83
C LEU A 104 12.49 -1.87 8.62
N ILE A 105 11.65 -1.40 9.54
CA ILE A 105 11.17 -0.02 9.60
C ILE A 105 11.60 0.63 10.90
N SER A 106 11.85 1.94 10.86
CA SER A 106 11.99 2.77 12.05
C SER A 106 10.81 3.71 12.18
N TYR A 107 10.16 3.74 13.34
CA TYR A 107 8.95 4.54 13.59
C TYR A 107 8.84 4.96 15.06
N GLY A 108 7.91 5.87 15.36
CA GLY A 108 7.67 6.35 16.73
C GLY A 108 8.66 7.40 17.24
N LYS A 109 8.36 7.91 18.44
CA LYS A 109 9.20 8.81 19.25
C LYS A 109 9.10 8.33 20.72
N PRO A 110 10.12 7.67 21.31
CA PRO A 110 11.44 7.40 20.74
C PRO A 110 11.38 6.46 19.53
N ARG A 111 12.41 6.52 18.67
CA ARG A 111 12.47 5.70 17.46
C ARG A 111 12.68 4.23 17.81
N GLN A 112 11.70 3.40 17.46
CA GLN A 112 11.76 1.95 17.55
C GLN A 112 12.12 1.36 16.19
N ARG A 113 12.60 0.11 16.17
CA ARG A 113 12.83 -0.68 14.96
C ARG A 113 11.97 -1.94 14.99
N ALA A 114 11.27 -2.24 13.90
CA ALA A 114 10.48 -3.47 13.77
C ALA A 114 10.51 -4.00 12.34
N CYS A 115 10.03 -5.23 12.14
CA CYS A 115 9.79 -5.76 10.80
C CYS A 115 8.71 -4.94 10.08
N LEU A 116 8.84 -4.81 8.75
CA LEU A 116 7.79 -4.22 7.91
C LEU A 116 6.46 -4.98 8.06
N ASP A 117 6.51 -6.31 8.20
CA ASP A 117 5.31 -7.09 8.49
C ASP A 117 5.00 -7.05 10.00
N PRO A 118 3.90 -6.41 10.43
CA PRO A 118 3.51 -6.35 11.85
C PRO A 118 3.15 -7.71 12.44
N ASN A 119 2.96 -8.74 11.61
CA ASN A 119 2.69 -10.12 12.01
C ASN A 119 3.95 -10.99 11.98
N CYS A 120 5.11 -10.46 11.61
CA CYS A 120 6.35 -11.21 11.57
C CYS A 120 6.73 -11.74 12.96
N GLY A 121 6.94 -13.05 13.06
CA GLY A 121 7.32 -13.71 14.31
C GLY A 121 6.19 -13.84 15.32
N LYS A 122 4.95 -13.49 14.96
CA LYS A 122 3.76 -13.85 15.74
C LYS A 122 3.26 -15.21 15.26
N GLU A 123 3.03 -16.12 16.19
CA GLU A 123 2.28 -17.33 15.88
C GLU A 123 0.90 -16.93 15.38
N LYS A 124 0.48 -17.48 14.25
CA LYS A 124 -0.89 -17.27 13.78
C LYS A 124 -1.81 -17.90 14.81
N LYS A 125 -2.51 -17.09 15.58
CA LYS A 125 -3.63 -17.56 16.42
C LYS A 125 -4.82 -17.89 15.51
N ASP A 126 -4.63 -18.88 14.64
CA ASP A 126 -5.62 -19.37 13.69
C ASP A 126 -6.51 -20.48 14.29
N LYS A 127 -6.35 -20.80 15.58
CA LYS A 127 -7.34 -21.64 16.28
C LYS A 127 -8.57 -20.78 16.58
N ILE A 128 -9.39 -20.62 15.55
CA ILE A 128 -10.79 -20.24 15.71
C ILE A 128 -11.44 -21.41 16.45
N GLU A 129 -11.59 -21.28 17.77
CA GLU A 129 -12.22 -22.29 18.60
C GLU A 129 -13.69 -22.41 18.19
N VAL A 130 -14.04 -23.53 17.54
CA VAL A 130 -15.40 -23.85 17.11
C VAL A 130 -16.12 -24.43 18.32
N VAL A 131 -17.11 -23.69 18.80
CA VAL A 131 -17.87 -24.01 20.02
C VAL A 131 -19.20 -24.70 19.71
N GLY A 132 -19.56 -24.86 18.44
CA GLY A 132 -20.78 -25.54 18.02
C GLY A 132 -21.26 -25.13 16.64
N LYS A 133 -22.53 -25.43 16.34
CA LYS A 133 -23.22 -25.07 15.08
C LYS A 133 -24.25 -23.98 15.34
N CYS A 134 -24.35 -23.04 14.41
CA CYS A 134 -25.24 -21.90 14.51
C CYS A 134 -26.69 -22.36 14.29
N PRO A 135 -27.62 -22.10 15.22
CA PRO A 135 -29.01 -22.55 15.10
C PRO A 135 -29.77 -21.84 13.97
N ARG A 136 -29.27 -20.70 13.47
CA ARG A 136 -29.92 -19.94 12.40
C ARG A 136 -29.50 -20.35 10.98
N CYS A 137 -28.32 -20.93 10.82
CA CYS A 137 -27.77 -21.18 9.47
C CYS A 137 -26.87 -22.41 9.36
N GLY A 138 -26.66 -23.16 10.43
CA GLY A 138 -25.81 -24.36 10.44
C GLY A 138 -24.30 -24.10 10.31
N ASN A 139 -23.85 -22.86 10.12
CA ASN A 139 -22.42 -22.54 10.09
C ASN A 139 -21.77 -22.68 11.48
N ASP A 140 -20.45 -22.80 11.53
CA ASP A 140 -19.72 -22.90 12.79
C ASP A 140 -19.95 -21.66 13.68
N LEU A 141 -20.15 -21.88 14.98
CA LEU A 141 -20.06 -20.86 16.02
C LEU A 141 -18.63 -20.77 16.49
N VAL A 142 -18.13 -19.54 16.63
CA VAL A 142 -16.73 -19.28 16.94
C VAL A 142 -16.61 -18.24 18.05
N LYS A 143 -15.63 -18.43 18.94
CA LYS A 143 -15.32 -17.45 19.98
C LYS A 143 -14.69 -16.19 19.37
N ARG A 144 -15.20 -15.02 19.72
CA ARG A 144 -14.75 -13.71 19.25
C ARG A 144 -14.56 -12.79 20.44
N SER A 145 -13.69 -11.79 20.30
CA SER A 145 -13.50 -10.74 21.31
C SER A 145 -14.20 -9.46 20.86
N GLY A 146 -15.02 -8.88 21.74
CA GLY A 146 -15.71 -7.61 21.55
C GLY A 146 -15.33 -6.59 22.62
N ARG A 147 -15.97 -5.41 22.57
CA ARG A 147 -15.75 -4.32 23.53
C ARG A 147 -16.04 -4.73 24.99
N TYR A 148 -17.02 -5.61 25.17
CA TYR A 148 -17.51 -6.04 26.49
C TYR A 148 -16.94 -7.40 26.94
N GLY A 149 -15.93 -7.91 26.24
CA GLY A 149 -15.35 -9.23 26.52
C GLY A 149 -15.57 -10.23 25.40
N GLU A 150 -15.33 -11.50 25.68
CA GLU A 150 -15.47 -12.60 24.73
C GLU A 150 -16.94 -12.97 24.52
N PHE A 151 -17.32 -13.32 23.30
CA PHE A 151 -18.65 -13.76 22.93
C PHE A 151 -18.59 -14.80 21.82
N ILE A 152 -19.67 -15.53 21.60
CA ILE A 152 -19.78 -16.53 20.55
C ILE A 152 -20.54 -15.93 19.38
N GLY A 153 -19.96 -16.00 18.19
CA GLY A 153 -20.54 -15.44 16.97
C GLY A 153 -20.54 -16.45 15.83
N CYS A 154 -21.50 -16.31 14.92
CA CYS A 154 -21.54 -17.13 13.72
C CYS A 154 -20.35 -16.83 12.78
N LYS A 155 -19.68 -17.87 12.28
CA LYS A 155 -18.63 -17.76 11.25
C LYS A 155 -19.15 -17.13 9.95
N GLY A 156 -20.45 -17.28 9.67
CA GLY A 156 -21.13 -16.70 8.50
C GLY A 156 -21.42 -15.19 8.57
N PHE A 157 -20.90 -14.45 9.55
CA PHE A 157 -20.99 -12.99 9.58
C PHE A 157 -20.33 -12.36 8.32
N PRO A 158 -20.89 -11.31 7.70
CA PRO A 158 -22.04 -10.50 8.11
C PRO A 158 -23.42 -11.03 7.69
N LYS A 159 -23.48 -12.12 6.91
CA LYS A 159 -24.74 -12.70 6.41
C LYS A 159 -25.58 -13.32 7.52
N CYS A 160 -24.94 -13.90 8.53
CA CYS A 160 -25.59 -14.36 9.76
C CYS A 160 -25.03 -13.58 10.96
N ARG A 161 -25.90 -12.82 11.64
CA ARG A 161 -25.55 -12.00 12.82
C ARG A 161 -25.90 -12.66 14.15
N PHE A 162 -25.98 -13.99 14.20
CA PHE A 162 -26.22 -14.71 15.45
C PHE A 162 -25.03 -14.51 16.41
N THR A 163 -25.35 -14.19 17.66
CA THR A 163 -24.40 -14.04 18.77
C THR A 163 -24.99 -14.66 20.04
N ALA A 164 -24.14 -15.23 20.88
CA ALA A 164 -24.48 -15.78 22.19
C ALA A 164 -23.35 -15.46 23.20
N SER A 165 -23.63 -15.52 24.49
CA SER A 165 -22.61 -15.43 25.54
C SER A 165 -21.74 -16.70 25.57
N VAL A 166 -20.57 -16.62 26.18
CA VAL A 166 -19.66 -17.78 26.32
C VAL A 166 -20.24 -18.83 27.28
N GLU A 167 -21.06 -18.40 28.23
CA GLU A 167 -21.71 -19.26 29.24
C GLU A 167 -22.84 -20.08 28.61
N GLU A 168 -23.68 -19.46 27.78
CA GLU A 168 -24.86 -20.08 27.14
C GLU A 168 -24.55 -21.31 26.25
N VAL A 169 -23.30 -21.45 25.80
CA VAL A 169 -22.88 -22.55 24.91
C VAL A 169 -22.12 -23.65 25.65
N LYS A 170 -21.56 -23.38 26.84
CA LYS A 170 -20.91 -24.41 27.67
C LYS A 170 -21.92 -25.38 28.30
N GLU A 171 -23.16 -24.95 28.53
CA GLU A 171 -24.20 -25.76 29.19
C GLU A 171 -24.94 -26.72 28.24
N LYS A 172 -24.62 -26.72 26.95
CA LYS A 172 -25.24 -27.60 25.93
C LYS A 172 -24.24 -28.45 25.14
N GLY A 173 -23.00 -28.54 25.64
CA GLY A 173 -21.94 -29.41 25.11
C GLY A 173 -21.97 -30.78 25.72
#